data_AF-A0A177FPD1-F1
#
_entry.id   AF-A0A177FPD1-F1
#
_cell.length_a   1.000
_cell.length_b   1.000
_cell.length_c   1.000
_cell.angle_alpha   90.00
_cell.angle_beta   90.00
_cell.angle_gamma   90.00
#
_symmetry.space_group_name_H-M   'P 1'
#
loop_
_entity.id
_entity.type
_entity.pdbx_description
1 polymer ?
#
loop_
_entity_poly.entity_id
_entity_poly.type
_entity_poly.pdbx_seq_one_letter_code
_entity_poly.pdbx_strand_id
1 'polypeptide(L)'
;MLQRFLPNGPKSSSMHYQIYRNRNSSEEDFQRIHQLYAKVVSEDKILCELAQRNLNAGVFVNGEMHPRLEKGPLYFQQRARDVIREHVAQEKAARREIWPAQQRLPGSAAVSQEDVDLCSGLACQAEPAAGLAW
;
A
#
# COMPACT_ATOMS: atom_id res chain seq x y z
N MET A 1 -18.83 1.28 10.97
CA MET A 1 -17.39 1.09 11.31
C MET A 1 -16.55 1.68 10.19
N LEU A 2 -15.33 2.14 10.50
CA LEU A 2 -14.35 2.54 9.50
C LEU A 2 -13.02 1.86 9.81
N GLN A 3 -12.47 1.14 8.84
CA GLN A 3 -11.16 0.48 8.91
C GLN A 3 -10.23 1.12 7.90
N ARG A 4 -9.05 1.54 8.37
CA ARG A 4 -8.00 2.13 7.53
C ARG A 4 -6.75 1.27 7.62
N PHE A 5 -6.17 0.95 6.46
CA PHE A 5 -4.90 0.24 6.33
C PHE A 5 -3.85 1.26 5.92
N LEU A 6 -2.86 1.48 6.78
CA LEU A 6 -1.85 2.52 6.62
C LEU A 6 -0.47 1.85 6.50
N PRO A 7 0.04 1.64 5.28
CA PRO A 7 1.33 1.01 5.09
C PRO A 7 2.46 1.90 5.61
N ASN A 8 3.36 1.33 6.39
CA ASN A 8 4.60 1.98 6.83
C ASN A 8 5.82 1.53 6.00
N GLY A 9 5.64 0.48 5.19
CA GLY A 9 6.65 -0.06 4.30
C GLY A 9 6.22 -1.41 3.71
N PRO A 10 7.11 -2.12 2.99
CA PRO A 10 6.77 -3.36 2.29
C PRO A 10 6.33 -4.52 3.20
N LYS A 11 6.73 -4.51 4.47
CA LYS A 11 6.49 -5.60 5.45
C LYS A 11 5.76 -5.14 6.72
N SER A 12 5.24 -3.92 6.74
CA SER A 12 4.60 -3.34 7.93
C SER A 12 3.47 -2.40 7.55
N SER A 13 2.33 -2.55 8.23
CA SER A 13 1.16 -1.69 8.08
C SER A 13 0.49 -1.54 9.44
N SER A 14 -0.02 -0.33 9.70
CA SER A 14 -0.84 -0.02 10.85
C SER A 14 -2.31 -0.07 10.44
N MET A 15 -3.13 -0.81 11.19
CA MET A 15 -4.56 -0.93 10.93
C MET A 15 -5.32 -0.13 11.99
N HIS A 16 -6.05 0.89 11.56
CA HIS A 16 -6.82 1.76 12.45
C HIS A 16 -8.30 1.42 12.34
N TYR A 17 -8.91 1.11 13.48
CA TYR A 17 -10.30 0.70 13.58
C TYR A 17 -11.11 1.73 14.35
N GLN A 18 -12.19 2.20 13.75
CA GLN A 18 -13.16 3.08 14.41
C GLN A 18 -14.51 2.39 14.38
N ILE A 19 -15.00 2.03 15.57
CA ILE A 19 -16.30 1.39 15.76
C ILE A 19 -17.26 2.47 16.25
N TYR A 20 -18.35 2.63 15.52
CA TYR A 20 -19.40 3.59 15.84
C TYR A 20 -20.65 2.82 16.24
N ARG A 21 -21.38 3.38 17.20
CA ARG A 21 -22.70 2.89 17.62
C ARG A 21 -23.76 3.96 17.43
N ASN A 22 -25.01 3.54 17.38
CA ASN A 22 -26.12 4.46 17.50
C ASN A 22 -26.11 5.10 18.91
N ARG A 23 -26.51 6.38 19.02
CA ARG A 23 -26.52 7.11 20.30
C ARG A 23 -27.46 6.50 21.34
N ASN A 24 -28.46 5.75 20.89
CA ASN A 24 -29.47 5.10 21.71
C ASN A 24 -29.15 3.62 21.99
N SER A 25 -28.03 3.09 21.49
CA SER A 25 -27.60 1.72 21.79
C SER A 25 -27.05 1.64 23.21
N SER A 26 -27.31 0.51 23.88
CA SER A 26 -26.78 0.25 25.22
C SER A 26 -25.25 0.15 25.21
N GLU A 27 -24.63 0.36 26.38
CA GLU A 27 -23.19 0.11 26.54
C GLU A 27 -22.86 -1.37 26.38
N GLU A 28 -23.70 -2.25 26.91
CA GLU A 28 -23.52 -3.69 26.86
C GLU A 28 -23.47 -4.22 25.42
N ASP A 29 -24.43 -3.83 24.57
CA ASP A 29 -24.47 -4.26 23.17
C ASP A 29 -23.25 -3.77 22.40
N PHE A 30 -22.82 -2.54 22.68
CA PHE A 30 -21.63 -1.98 22.06
C PHE A 30 -20.38 -2.73 22.47
N GLN A 31 -20.18 -2.99 23.76
CA GLN A 31 -19.02 -3.72 24.25
C GLN A 31 -18.98 -5.14 23.69
N ARG A 32 -20.12 -5.81 23.60
CA ARG A 32 -20.21 -7.15 23.00
C ARG A 32 -19.71 -7.16 21.56
N ILE A 33 -20.17 -6.22 20.73
CA ILE A 33 -19.75 -6.12 19.32
C ILE A 33 -18.28 -5.68 19.22
N HIS A 34 -17.88 -4.69 20.02
CA HIS A 34 -16.51 -4.17 20.04
C HIS A 34 -15.49 -5.25 20.39
N GLN A 35 -15.74 -6.04 21.43
CA GLN A 35 -14.84 -7.10 21.88
C GLN A 35 -14.75 -8.24 20.86
N LEU A 36 -15.89 -8.64 20.27
CA LEU A 36 -15.89 -9.63 19.19
C LEU A 36 -15.04 -9.15 18.02
N TYR A 37 -15.24 -7.90 17.60
CA TYR A 37 -14.50 -7.33 16.50
C TYR A 37 -12.99 -7.24 16.80
N ALA A 38 -12.63 -6.77 17.99
CA ALA A 38 -11.24 -6.69 18.44
C ALA A 38 -10.56 -8.07 18.43
N LYS A 39 -11.28 -9.12 18.84
CA LYS A 39 -10.80 -10.50 18.78
C LYS A 39 -10.55 -10.94 17.33
N VAL A 40 -11.54 -10.80 16.45
CA VAL A 40 -11.41 -11.22 15.02
C VAL A 40 -10.23 -10.53 14.35
N VAL A 41 -10.08 -9.21 14.51
CA VAL A 41 -8.97 -8.49 13.86
C VAL A 41 -7.60 -8.82 14.48
N SER A 42 -7.56 -9.28 15.74
CA SER A 42 -6.33 -9.77 16.36
C SER A 42 -5.92 -11.14 15.81
N GLU A 43 -6.90 -12.00 15.49
CA GLU A 43 -6.68 -13.29 14.84
C GLU A 43 -6.19 -13.08 13.40
N ASP A 44 -6.82 -12.19 12.63
CA ASP A 44 -6.39 -11.84 11.27
C ASP A 44 -4.96 -11.30 11.23
N LYS A 45 -4.55 -10.51 12.23
CA LYS A 45 -3.16 -10.03 12.34
C LYS A 45 -2.18 -11.19 12.39
N ILE A 46 -2.45 -12.21 13.20
CA ILE A 46 -1.58 -13.38 13.35
C ILE A 46 -1.50 -14.14 12.02
N LEU A 47 -2.63 -14.34 11.33
CA LEU A 47 -2.67 -15.00 10.02
C LEU A 47 -1.79 -14.28 9.00
N CYS A 48 -1.92 -12.95 8.91
CA CYS A 48 -1.10 -12.13 8.01
C CYS A 48 0.39 -12.19 8.34
N GLU A 49 0.77 -12.12 9.62
CA GLU A 49 2.17 -12.21 10.04
C GLU A 49 2.79 -13.56 9.70
N LEU A 50 2.06 -14.66 9.92
CA LEU A 50 2.53 -16.00 9.58
C LEU A 50 2.63 -16.20 8.07
N ALA A 51 1.66 -15.70 7.29
CA ALA A 51 1.73 -15.70 5.84
C ALA A 51 2.97 -14.95 5.33
N GLN A 52 3.26 -13.76 5.90
CA GLN A 52 4.46 -12.99 5.55
C GLN A 52 5.76 -13.73 5.90
N ARG A 53 5.80 -14.46 7.03
CA ARG A 53 6.96 -15.31 7.38
C ARG A 53 7.16 -16.43 6.34
N ASN A 54 6.09 -17.07 5.89
CA ASN A 54 6.16 -18.11 4.86
C ASN A 54 6.64 -17.54 3.52
N LEU A 55 6.17 -16.35 3.13
CA LEU A 55 6.66 -15.65 1.94
C LEU A 55 8.16 -15.33 2.04
N ASN A 56 8.61 -14.86 3.21
CA ASN A 56 10.02 -14.56 3.44
C ASN A 56 10.92 -15.82 3.40
N ALA A 57 10.37 -17.00 3.71
CA ALA A 57 11.08 -18.27 3.61
C ALA A 57 11.32 -18.72 2.15
N GLY A 58 10.64 -18.11 1.17
CA GLY A 58 10.85 -18.36 -0.26
C GLY A 58 10.31 -19.70 -0.77
N VAL A 59 9.67 -20.50 0.09
CA VAL A 59 9.09 -21.81 -0.30
C VAL A 59 7.80 -21.62 -1.11
N PHE A 60 7.08 -20.51 -0.88
CA PHE A 60 5.88 -20.15 -1.63
C PHE A 60 6.17 -18.96 -2.54
N VAL A 61 5.95 -19.14 -3.84
CA VAL A 61 6.11 -18.08 -4.86
C VAL A 61 4.75 -17.61 -5.37
N ASN A 62 3.91 -18.55 -5.80
CA ASN A 62 2.54 -18.31 -6.25
C ASN A 62 1.70 -19.58 -6.07
N GLY A 63 0.38 -19.43 -6.03
CA GLY A 63 -0.56 -20.54 -5.95
C GLY A 63 -1.91 -20.16 -6.56
N GLU A 64 -2.69 -21.16 -6.95
CA GLU A 64 -4.04 -20.93 -7.44
C GLU A 64 -4.97 -20.59 -6.27
N MET A 65 -5.72 -19.50 -6.42
CA MET A 65 -6.75 -19.13 -5.44
C MET A 65 -8.07 -19.80 -5.79
N HIS A 66 -8.83 -20.16 -4.77
CA HIS A 66 -10.08 -20.87 -4.92
C HIS A 66 -11.09 -20.02 -5.72
N PRO A 67 -11.56 -20.48 -6.89
CA PRO A 67 -12.31 -19.65 -7.85
C PRO A 67 -13.67 -19.13 -7.33
N ARG A 68 -14.27 -19.83 -6.36
CA ARG A 68 -15.51 -19.41 -5.68
C ARG A 68 -15.31 -18.57 -4.42
N LEU A 69 -14.39 -18.98 -3.53
CA LEU A 69 -14.27 -18.41 -2.18
C LEU A 69 -13.32 -17.20 -2.13
N GLU A 70 -12.39 -17.08 -3.08
CA GLU A 70 -11.33 -16.06 -3.06
C GLU A 70 -11.46 -15.06 -4.23
N LYS A 71 -12.69 -14.85 -4.71
CA LYS A 71 -12.97 -13.86 -5.76
C LYS A 71 -12.59 -12.44 -5.35
N GLY A 72 -12.78 -12.08 -4.09
CA GLY A 72 -12.41 -10.77 -3.54
C GLY A 72 -10.89 -10.52 -3.61
N PRO A 73 -10.06 -11.41 -3.02
CA PRO A 73 -8.62 -11.36 -3.17
C PRO A 73 -8.15 -11.36 -4.63
N LEU A 74 -8.73 -12.20 -5.50
CA LEU A 74 -8.39 -12.23 -6.94
C LEU A 74 -8.63 -10.87 -7.60
N TYR A 75 -9.80 -10.27 -7.37
CA TYR A 75 -10.13 -8.95 -7.87
C TYR A 75 -9.16 -7.87 -7.36
N PHE A 76 -8.83 -7.90 -6.07
CA PHE A 76 -7.91 -6.93 -5.48
C PHE A 76 -6.49 -7.05 -6.06
N GLN A 77 -5.97 -8.28 -6.19
CA GLN A 77 -4.66 -8.54 -6.80
C GLN A 77 -4.61 -8.04 -8.25
N GLN A 78 -5.67 -8.32 -9.02
CA GLN A 78 -5.78 -7.83 -10.40
C GLN A 78 -5.77 -6.29 -10.43
N ARG A 79 -6.59 -5.63 -9.60
CA ARG A 79 -6.67 -4.17 -9.57
C ARG A 79 -5.35 -3.53 -9.16
N ALA A 80 -4.65 -4.10 -8.17
CA ALA A 80 -3.33 -3.63 -7.76
C ALA A 80 -2.32 -3.70 -8.92
N ARG A 81 -2.30 -4.81 -9.65
CA ARG A 81 -1.44 -4.98 -10.83
C ARG A 81 -1.74 -3.95 -11.91
N ASP A 82 -3.02 -3.68 -12.17
CA ASP A 82 -3.43 -2.71 -13.18
C ASP A 82 -3.03 -1.28 -12.81
N VAL A 83 -3.24 -0.88 -11.55
CA VAL A 83 -2.85 0.46 -11.06
C VAL A 83 -1.32 0.65 -11.14
N ILE A 84 -0.53 -0.37 -10.80
CA ILE A 84 0.93 -0.30 -10.91
C ILE A 84 1.34 -0.12 -12.39
N ARG A 85 0.75 -0.90 -13.30
CA ARG A 85 1.05 -0.81 -14.74
C ARG A 85 0.67 0.56 -15.32
N GLU A 86 -0.48 1.09 -14.91
CA GLU A 86 -0.93 2.42 -15.30
C GLU A 86 0.04 3.50 -14.83
N HIS A 87 0.45 3.47 -13.56
CA HIS A 87 1.42 4.42 -13.00
C HIS A 87 2.76 4.34 -13.73
N VAL A 88 3.29 3.12 -13.97
CA VAL A 88 4.54 2.93 -14.74
C VAL A 88 4.41 3.46 -16.16
N ALA A 89 3.26 3.31 -16.81
CA ALA A 89 3.03 3.89 -18.14
C ALA A 89 3.05 5.42 -18.12
N GLN A 90 2.49 6.05 -17.07
CA GLN A 90 2.54 7.50 -16.88
C GLN A 90 3.98 7.98 -16.67
N GLU A 91 4.78 7.29 -15.85
CA GLU A 91 6.20 7.62 -15.64
C GLU A 91 7.03 7.48 -16.91
N LYS A 92 6.78 6.43 -17.71
CA LYS A 92 7.42 6.23 -19.02
C LYS A 92 7.07 7.34 -20.00
N ALA A 93 5.80 7.74 -20.06
CA ALA A 93 5.37 8.86 -20.90
C ALA A 93 6.00 10.20 -20.44
N ALA A 94 6.12 10.40 -19.12
CA ALA A 94 6.74 11.59 -18.53
C ALA A 94 8.29 11.58 -18.56
N ARG A 95 8.91 10.42 -18.84
CA ARG A 95 10.35 10.16 -18.75
C ARG A 95 10.97 10.54 -17.40
N ARG A 96 10.19 10.39 -16.33
CA ARG A 96 10.60 10.65 -14.96
C ARG A 96 9.69 9.92 -14.00
N GLU A 97 10.18 9.67 -12.80
CA GLU A 97 9.36 9.20 -11.70
C GLU A 97 8.28 10.23 -11.34
N ILE A 98 7.11 9.73 -10.93
CA ILE A 98 5.99 10.53 -10.48
C ILE A 98 5.82 10.25 -8.99
N TRP A 99 6.20 11.23 -8.18
CA TRP A 99 6.07 11.20 -6.72
C TRP A 99 4.83 12.00 -6.29
N PRO A 100 3.70 11.37 -5.94
CA PRO A 100 2.45 12.10 -5.66
C PRO A 100 2.56 13.03 -4.45
N ALA A 101 3.43 12.70 -3.49
CA ALA A 101 3.68 13.48 -2.29
C ALA A 101 4.76 14.56 -2.46
N GLN A 102 5.47 14.59 -3.60
CA GLN A 102 6.52 15.59 -3.84
C GLN A 102 5.89 16.97 -3.98
N GLN A 103 6.47 17.96 -3.29
CA GLN A 103 6.03 19.34 -3.41
C GLN A 103 6.22 19.85 -4.84
N ARG A 104 5.17 20.45 -5.40
CA ARG A 104 5.26 21.18 -6.67
C ARG A 104 5.88 22.55 -6.41
N LEU A 105 7.12 22.74 -6.85
CA LEU A 105 7.81 24.02 -6.72
C LEU A 105 7.28 25.03 -7.76
N PRO A 106 7.08 26.30 -7.37
CA PRO A 106 6.83 27.36 -8.35
C PRO A 106 8.11 27.60 -9.18
N GLY A 107 7.96 27.99 -10.45
CA GLY A 107 9.11 28.21 -11.35
C GLY A 107 10.08 29.31 -10.90
N SER A 108 9.71 30.11 -9.89
CA SER A 108 10.57 31.13 -9.28
C SER A 108 11.49 30.59 -8.16
N ALA A 109 11.34 29.32 -7.74
CA ALA A 109 12.13 28.73 -6.66
C ALA A 109 13.48 28.18 -7.16
N ALA A 110 14.35 29.08 -7.65
CA ALA A 110 15.62 28.71 -8.30
C ALA A 110 16.54 27.85 -7.40
N VAL A 111 16.64 28.18 -6.11
CA VAL A 111 17.48 27.43 -5.14
C VAL A 111 16.97 26.00 -4.97
N SER A 112 15.66 25.82 -4.79
CA SER A 112 15.08 24.48 -4.64
C SER A 112 15.16 23.67 -5.94
N GLN A 113 15.17 24.32 -7.09
CA GLN A 113 15.39 23.64 -8.36
C GLN A 113 16.83 23.13 -8.47
N GLU A 114 17.82 23.93 -8.07
CA GLU A 114 19.22 23.53 -8.02
C GLU A 114 19.43 22.32 -7.09
N ASP A 115 18.81 22.32 -5.90
CA ASP A 115 18.86 21.18 -4.97
C ASP A 115 18.25 19.91 -5.58
N VAL A 116 17.13 20.04 -6.30
CA VAL A 116 16.46 18.92 -6.99
C VAL A 116 17.34 18.37 -8.12
N ASP A 117 17.95 19.25 -8.90
CA ASP A 117 18.83 18.87 -10.00
C ASP A 117 20.09 18.17 -9.47
N LEU A 118 20.70 18.69 -8.40
CA LEU A 118 21.81 18.06 -7.69
C LEU A 118 21.42 16.66 -7.18
N CYS A 119 20.29 16.54 -6.46
CA CYS A 119 19.80 15.24 -5.96
C CYS A 119 19.56 14.24 -7.10
N SER A 120 18.98 14.70 -8.21
CA SER A 120 18.72 13.85 -9.38
C SER A 120 20.01 13.36 -10.04
N GLY A 121 21.06 14.18 -10.06
CA GLY A 121 22.38 13.82 -10.58
C GLY A 121 23.17 12.87 -9.69
N LEU A 122 22.85 12.80 -8.40
CA LEU A 122 23.46 11.88 -7.43
C LEU A 122 22.84 10.49 -7.41
N ALA A 123 21.66 10.30 -8.02
CA ALA A 123 21.06 8.99 -8.14
C ALA A 123 22.01 8.08 -8.94
N CYS A 124 22.45 6.96 -8.33
CA CYS A 124 23.38 6.02 -8.94
C CYS A 124 22.89 5.61 -10.35
N GLN A 125 23.59 6.07 -11.38
CA GLN A 125 23.25 5.81 -12.77
C GLN A 125 23.43 4.32 -13.08
N ALA A 126 22.33 3.62 -13.33
CA ALA A 126 22.36 2.43 -14.19
C ALA A 126 22.24 2.91 -15.65
N GLU A 127 23.34 3.42 -16.22
CA GLU A 127 23.49 3.84 -17.64
C GLU A 127 22.47 4.91 -18.14
N PRO A 128 22.80 5.68 -19.20
CA PRO A 128 21.85 6.62 -19.78
C PRO A 128 20.62 5.87 -20.30
N ALA A 129 19.45 6.23 -19.77
CA ALA A 129 18.17 5.57 -19.97
C ALA A 129 17.80 5.37 -21.46
N ALA A 130 18.11 4.19 -21.98
CA ALA A 130 17.27 3.54 -22.99
C ALA A 130 15.96 3.07 -22.31
N GLY A 131 15.13 4.02 -21.90
CA GLY A 131 13.86 3.79 -21.21
C GLY A 131 14.03 3.40 -19.73
N LEU A 132 13.05 3.78 -18.91
CA LEU A 132 12.91 3.27 -17.54
C LEU A 132 12.85 1.74 -17.61
N ALA A 133 13.98 1.08 -17.30
CA ALA A 133 14.10 -0.36 -17.23
C ALA A 133 13.60 -0.81 -15.85
N TRP A 134 12.33 -1.21 -15.81
CA TRP A 134 11.75 -2.06 -14.76
C TRP A 134 11.64 -3.48 -15.30
#